data_AF-A0A7K0IZ76-F1
#
_entry.id   AF-A0A7K0IZ76-F1
#
_cell.length_a   1.000
_cell.length_b   1.000
_cell.length_c   1.000
_cell.angle_alpha   90.00
_cell.angle_beta   90.00
_cell.angle_gamma   90.00
#
_symmetry.space_group_name_H-M   'P 1'
#
loop_
_entity.id
_entity.type
_entity.pdbx_description
1 polymer ?
#
loop_
_entity_poly.entity_id
_entity_poly.type
_entity_poly.pdbx_seq_one_letter_code
_entity_poly.pdbx_strand_id
1 'polypeptide(L)'
;MECRTGCAACCIAPSISSSIPGMSEGKPAGVRCAQLTPDNRCRIFGKPERPAVCGSLRPEREMCGADAEQALQRLAEWERLTCPGVHGDNGATHPFCGLEPGPSHVVLVKA
;
A
#
# COMPACT_ATOMS: atom_id res chain seq x y z
N MET A 1 -11.18 -12.36 -7.72
CA MET A 1 -12.26 -11.79 -6.87
C MET A 1 -12.52 -10.36 -7.32
N GLU A 2 -13.58 -9.70 -6.85
CA GLU A 2 -13.83 -8.29 -7.18
C GLU A 2 -13.17 -7.35 -6.14
N CYS A 3 -12.83 -6.13 -6.58
CA CYS A 3 -12.24 -5.13 -5.69
C CYS A 3 -13.29 -4.65 -4.67
N ARG A 4 -13.00 -4.79 -3.38
CA ARG A 4 -13.90 -4.33 -2.31
C ARG A 4 -13.80 -2.82 -2.17
N THR A 5 -14.84 -2.11 -2.62
CA THR A 5 -14.95 -0.66 -2.42
C THR A 5 -14.96 -0.36 -0.91
N GLY A 6 -14.17 0.62 -0.46
CA GLY A 6 -14.01 0.93 0.97
C GLY A 6 -12.90 0.15 1.69
N CYS A 7 -12.21 -0.78 1.01
CA CYS A 7 -11.10 -1.55 1.60
C CYS A 7 -9.84 -0.70 1.83
N ALA A 8 -9.51 0.21 0.90
CA ALA A 8 -8.31 1.05 0.88
C ALA A 8 -6.92 0.36 1.02
N ALA A 9 -6.83 -0.96 1.22
CA ALA A 9 -5.58 -1.64 1.53
C ALA A 9 -4.47 -1.37 0.48
N CYS A 10 -4.77 -1.53 -0.81
CA CYS A 10 -3.82 -1.22 -1.89
C CYS A 10 -3.50 0.28 -2.05
N CYS A 11 -4.33 1.17 -1.51
CA CYS A 11 -4.09 2.61 -1.51
C CYS A 11 -3.27 3.07 -0.30
N ILE A 12 -3.07 2.21 0.72
CA ILE A 12 -2.38 2.54 1.97
C ILE A 12 -1.09 1.74 2.09
N ALA A 13 -1.16 0.40 2.04
CA ALA A 13 -0.05 -0.49 2.37
C ALA A 13 1.16 -0.40 1.42
N PRO A 14 1.04 -0.66 0.10
CA PRO A 14 2.21 -0.82 -0.76
C PRO A 14 2.90 0.51 -1.05
N SER A 15 4.22 0.51 -1.27
CA SER A 15 4.88 1.67 -1.86
C SER A 15 4.62 1.74 -3.37
N ILE A 16 4.55 2.95 -3.91
CA ILE A 16 4.31 3.19 -5.33
C ILE A 16 5.32 4.21 -5.81
N SER A 17 6.31 3.80 -6.59
CA SER A 17 7.34 4.70 -7.14
C SER A 17 6.82 5.58 -8.28
N SER A 18 5.68 5.23 -8.88
CA SER A 18 5.05 6.03 -9.94
C SER A 18 4.36 7.26 -9.36
N SER A 19 4.48 8.40 -10.06
CA SER A 19 3.80 9.63 -9.67
C SER A 19 2.28 9.45 -9.62
N ILE A 20 1.70 9.99 -8.56
CA ILE A 20 0.25 10.03 -8.35
C ILE A 20 -0.18 11.50 -8.38
N PRO A 21 -1.36 11.85 -8.93
CA PRO A 21 -1.88 13.20 -8.78
C PRO A 21 -1.91 13.62 -7.30
N GLY A 22 -1.12 14.62 -6.92
CA GLY A 22 -0.93 15.07 -5.53
C GLY A 22 0.24 14.43 -4.77
N MET A 23 0.98 13.50 -5.39
CA MET A 23 2.21 12.88 -4.86
C MET A 23 3.20 12.61 -6.00
N SER A 24 4.00 13.62 -6.37
CA SER A 24 4.89 13.56 -7.54
C SER A 24 6.02 12.53 -7.38
N GLU A 25 6.54 12.34 -6.17
CA GLU A 25 7.58 11.35 -5.84
C GLU A 25 7.02 9.94 -5.59
N GLY A 26 5.73 9.74 -5.83
CA GLY A 26 5.04 8.49 -5.55
C GLY A 26 4.50 8.42 -4.12
N LYS A 27 4.12 7.22 -3.69
CA LYS A 27 3.48 6.96 -2.41
C LYS A 27 4.39 6.08 -1.52
N PRO A 28 4.75 6.54 -0.32
CA PRO A 28 5.39 5.67 0.66
C PRO A 28 4.49 4.48 1.05
N ALA A 29 5.14 3.40 1.49
CA ALA A 29 4.46 2.29 2.16
C ALA A 29 3.77 2.79 3.44
N GLY A 30 2.59 2.25 3.76
CA GLY A 30 1.79 2.63 4.92
C GLY A 30 1.15 4.03 4.88
N VAL A 31 1.56 4.91 3.95
CA VAL A 31 0.99 6.25 3.81
C VAL A 31 -0.30 6.22 2.99
N ARG A 32 -1.33 6.92 3.48
CA ARG A 32 -2.62 7.07 2.78
C ARG A 32 -2.42 7.87 1.49
N CYS A 33 -2.84 7.30 0.37
CA CYS A 33 -2.80 7.97 -0.93
C CYS A 33 -3.58 9.30 -0.91
N ALA A 34 -3.03 10.35 -1.52
CA ALA A 34 -3.67 11.65 -1.65
C ALA A 34 -5.05 11.59 -2.35
N GLN A 35 -5.32 10.55 -3.13
CA GLN A 35 -6.58 10.35 -3.84
C GLN A 35 -7.62 9.53 -3.05
N LEU A 36 -7.32 9.13 -1.81
CA LEU A 36 -8.22 8.37 -0.97
C LEU A 36 -9.19 9.32 -0.22
N THR A 37 -10.49 9.05 -0.31
CA THR A 37 -11.51 9.78 0.46
C THR A 37 -11.56 9.30 1.92
N PRO A 38 -12.24 10.04 2.82
CA PRO A 38 -12.51 9.58 4.19
C PRO A 38 -13.21 8.21 4.22
N ASP A 39 -14.09 7.94 3.26
CA ASP A 39 -14.81 6.67 3.11
C ASP A 39 -13.98 5.52 2.48
N ASN A 40 -12.64 5.65 2.42
CA ASN A 40 -11.75 4.63 1.85
C ASN A 40 -12.01 4.33 0.35
N ARG A 41 -12.43 5.33 -0.43
CA ARG A 41 -12.67 5.22 -1.88
C ARG A 41 -11.63 6.02 -2.65
N CYS A 42 -11.24 5.55 -3.83
CA CYS A 42 -10.31 6.29 -4.69
C CYS A 42 -11.09 7.30 -5.56
N ARG A 43 -10.77 8.59 -5.48
CA ARG A 43 -11.43 9.68 -6.23
C ARG A 43 -11.26 9.58 -7.75
N ILE A 44 -10.20 8.93 -8.19
CA ILE A 44 -9.84 8.75 -9.61
C ILE A 44 -10.01 7.30 -10.07
N PHE A 45 -10.79 6.49 -9.35
CA PHE A 45 -11.05 5.10 -9.75
C PHE A 45 -11.69 5.05 -11.15
N GLY A 46 -11.01 4.42 -12.11
CA GLY A 46 -11.51 4.27 -13.49
C GLY A 46 -11.27 5.49 -14.38
N LYS A 47 -10.61 6.54 -13.88
CA LYS A 47 -10.27 7.74 -14.65
C LYS A 47 -8.90 7.60 -15.34
N PRO A 48 -8.67 8.31 -16.46
CA PRO A 48 -7.37 8.31 -17.13
C PRO A 48 -6.25 8.91 -16.28
N GLU A 49 -6.56 9.77 -15.30
CA GLU A 49 -5.56 10.29 -14.35
C GLU A 49 -5.04 9.21 -13.37
N ARG A 50 -5.66 8.02 -13.32
CA ARG A 50 -5.24 6.93 -12.43
C ARG A 50 -3.91 6.34 -12.93
N PRO A 51 -2.87 6.29 -12.08
CA PRO A 51 -1.60 5.68 -12.45
C PRO A 51 -1.78 4.24 -12.96
N ALA A 52 -1.02 3.87 -13.99
CA ALA A 52 -1.11 2.56 -14.62
C ALA A 52 -0.91 1.42 -13.60
N VAL A 53 0.03 1.56 -12.67
CA VAL A 53 0.25 0.59 -11.58
C VAL A 53 -1.01 0.33 -10.73
N CYS A 54 -1.75 1.39 -10.40
CA CYS A 54 -3.01 1.28 -9.66
C CYS A 54 -4.11 0.63 -10.51
N GLY A 55 -4.12 0.82 -11.82
CA GLY A 55 -5.09 0.23 -12.76
C GLY A 55 -4.79 -1.24 -13.09
N SER A 56 -3.51 -1.61 -13.13
CA SER A 56 -3.04 -2.96 -13.39
C SER A 56 -3.15 -3.89 -12.19
N LEU A 57 -3.25 -3.35 -10.97
CA LEU A 57 -3.40 -4.15 -9.76
C LEU A 57 -4.74 -4.88 -9.75
N ARG A 58 -4.70 -6.21 -9.87
CA ARG A 58 -5.88 -7.07 -9.85
C ARG A 58 -6.12 -7.64 -8.45
N PRO A 59 -7.35 -7.57 -7.92
CA PRO A 59 -7.68 -8.14 -6.62
C PRO A 59 -7.66 -9.67 -6.66
N GLU A 60 -6.82 -10.26 -5.81
CA GLU A 60 -6.64 -11.70 -5.66
C GLU A 60 -6.87 -12.14 -4.21
N ARG A 61 -7.35 -13.37 -4.01
CA ARG A 61 -7.67 -13.89 -2.67
C ARG A 61 -6.45 -13.92 -1.75
N GLU A 62 -5.28 -14.22 -2.30
CA GLU A 62 -4.04 -14.27 -1.53
C GLU A 62 -3.66 -12.87 -1.03
N MET A 63 -3.74 -11.87 -1.90
CA MET A 63 -3.48 -10.46 -1.57
C MET A 63 -4.55 -9.86 -0.65
N CYS A 64 -5.83 -10.06 -0.94
CA CYS A 64 -6.93 -9.35 -0.30
C CYS A 64 -7.50 -10.06 0.94
N GLY A 65 -7.29 -11.36 1.14
CA GLY A 65 -7.87 -12.09 2.27
C GLY A 65 -9.40 -11.98 2.36
N ALA A 66 -9.97 -12.22 3.57
CA ALA A 66 -11.41 -12.17 3.78
C ALA A 66 -11.95 -10.74 3.95
N ASP A 67 -11.14 -9.84 4.52
CA ASP A 67 -11.54 -8.50 4.96
C ASP A 67 -10.45 -7.45 4.72
N ALA A 68 -10.77 -6.18 4.97
CA ALA A 68 -9.87 -5.06 4.70
C ALA A 68 -8.63 -5.05 5.59
N GLU A 69 -8.74 -5.51 6.84
CA GLU A 69 -7.63 -5.60 7.78
C GLU A 69 -6.62 -6.65 7.31
N GLN A 70 -7.09 -7.85 6.95
CA GLN A 70 -6.23 -8.88 6.37
C GLN A 70 -5.55 -8.40 5.08
N ALA A 71 -6.27 -7.71 4.20
CA ALA A 71 -5.66 -7.15 2.99
C ALA A 71 -4.51 -6.18 3.32
N LEU A 72 -4.72 -5.32 4.31
CA LEU A 72 -3.72 -4.34 4.74
C LEU A 72 -2.49 -5.02 5.35
N GLN A 73 -2.70 -5.97 6.26
CA GLN A 73 -1.62 -6.72 6.91
C GLN A 73 -0.78 -7.52 5.90
N ARG A 74 -1.43 -8.24 4.98
CA ARG A 74 -0.73 -9.04 3.97
C ARG A 74 0.08 -8.17 3.02
N LEU A 75 -0.52 -7.08 2.53
CA LEU A 75 0.18 -6.15 1.64
C LEU A 75 1.36 -5.47 2.36
N ALA A 76 1.21 -5.10 3.62
CA ALA A 76 2.31 -4.52 4.41
C ALA A 76 3.43 -5.54 4.64
N GLU A 77 3.08 -6.79 4.90
CA GLU A 77 4.07 -7.88 5.06
C GLU A 77 4.79 -8.16 3.74
N TRP A 78 4.08 -8.21 2.62
CA TRP A 78 4.68 -8.40 1.31
C TRP A 78 5.59 -7.25 0.92
N GLU A 79 5.19 -6.02 1.20
CA GLU A 79 6.04 -4.84 1.03
C GLU A 79 7.34 -5.03 1.83
N ARG A 80 7.25 -5.42 3.10
CA ARG A 80 8.42 -5.68 3.95
C ARG A 80 9.34 -6.79 3.41
N LEU A 81 8.76 -7.87 2.87
CA LEU A 81 9.50 -9.02 2.35
C LEU A 81 10.12 -8.78 0.97
N THR A 82 9.47 -7.97 0.14
CA THR A 82 9.90 -7.67 -1.24
C THR A 82 10.64 -6.35 -1.36
N CYS A 83 10.67 -5.56 -0.27
CA CYS A 83 11.50 -4.40 -0.16
C CYS A 83 12.95 -4.82 -0.48
N PRO A 84 13.61 -4.16 -1.44
CA PRO A 84 15.02 -4.38 -1.70
C PRO A 84 15.79 -3.89 -0.47
N GLY A 85 15.96 -4.78 0.51
CA GLY A 85 16.91 -4.61 1.59
C GLY A 85 18.28 -4.45 0.98
N VAL A 86 19.07 -3.54 1.54
CA VAL A 86 20.44 -3.16 1.17
C VAL A 86 21.27 -4.34 0.62
N HIS A 87 21.13 -4.63 -0.67
CA HIS A 87 22.09 -5.47 -1.38
C HIS A 87 23.14 -4.53 -1.95
N GLY A 88 24.19 -4.31 -1.17
CA GLY A 88 25.58 -4.37 -1.64
C GLY A 88 26.11 -3.48 -2.76
N ASP A 89 25.33 -2.62 -3.42
CA ASP A 89 25.89 -1.64 -4.35
C ASP A 89 25.29 -0.23 -4.12
N ASN A 90 26.16 0.65 -3.60
CA ASN A 90 26.02 2.11 -3.55
C ASN A 90 25.20 2.78 -2.44
N GLY A 91 24.84 2.10 -1.34
CA GLY A 91 24.52 2.76 -0.06
C GLY A 91 23.33 3.74 -0.07
N ALA A 92 22.46 3.69 -1.09
CA ALA A 92 21.23 4.45 -1.10
C ALA A 92 20.17 3.67 -0.31
N THR A 93 19.97 4.05 0.96
CA THR A 93 18.81 3.65 1.75
C THR A 93 17.56 3.92 0.92
N HIS A 94 16.80 2.89 0.55
CA HIS A 94 15.54 3.10 -0.14
C HIS A 94 14.61 3.88 0.83
N PRO A 95 14.24 5.14 0.55
CA PRO A 95 13.61 6.02 1.54
C PRO A 95 12.23 5.53 2.00
N PHE A 96 11.71 4.49 1.36
CA PHE A 96 10.38 3.93 1.58
C PHE A 96 10.36 2.64 2.42
N CYS A 97 11.50 2.01 2.70
CA CYS A 97 11.59 0.71 3.39
C CYS A 97 11.62 0.83 4.94
N GLY A 98 11.62 2.05 5.49
CA GLY A 98 11.95 2.28 6.91
C GLY A 98 10.86 2.91 7.77
N LEU A 99 9.61 3.02 7.31
CA LEU A 99 8.52 3.41 8.21
C LEU A 99 8.02 2.17 8.96
N GLU A 100 8.66 1.91 10.10
CA GLU A 100 8.08 1.15 11.20
C GLU A 100 6.61 1.60 11.35
N PRO A 101 5.62 0.68 11.34
CA PRO A 101 4.25 1.06 11.66
C PRO A 101 4.27 1.67 13.06
N GLY A 102 4.01 2.98 13.15
CA GLY A 102 3.96 3.68 14.43
C GLY A 102 3.08 2.93 15.45
N PRO A 103 3.44 2.92 16.74
CA PRO A 103 2.82 2.08 17.74
C PRO A 103 1.38 2.53 17.96
N SER A 104 0.41 1.85 17.36
CA SER A 104 -0.99 1.98 17.79
C SER A 104 -1.81 0.69 17.69
N HIS A 105 -1.29 -0.42 17.17
CA HIS A 105 -1.96 -1.73 17.32
C HIS A 105 -0.93 -2.86 17.44
N VAL A 106 -0.22 -2.91 18.58
CA VAL A 106 0.23 -4.20 19.11
C VAL A 106 -1.05 -4.88 19.60
N VAL A 107 -1.64 -5.70 18.73
CA VAL A 107 -2.60 -6.72 19.16
C VAL A 107 -1.85 -7.56 20.17
N LEU A 108 -2.26 -7.44 21.43
CA LEU A 108 -1.91 -8.37 22.49
C LEU A 108 -2.15 -9.78 21.97
N VAL A 109 -1.06 -10.49 21.65
CA VAL A 109 -1.04 -11.94 21.71
C VAL A 109 -1.18 -12.28 23.20
N LYS A 110 -2.42 -12.32 23.68
CA LYS A 110 -2.74 -12.97 24.95
C LYS A 110 -2.77 -14.47 24.68
N ALA A 111 -1.73 -15.15 25.15
CA ALA A 111 -1.82 -16.56 25.55
C ALA A 111 -2.56 -16.67 26.89
#